data_AF-A0A2V3JBW3-F1
#
_entry.id   AF-A0A2V3JBW3-F1
#
_cell.length_a   1.000
_cell.length_b   1.000
_cell.length_c   1.000
_cell.angle_alpha   90.00
_cell.angle_beta   90.00
_cell.angle_gamma   90.00
#
_symmetry.space_group_name_H-M   'P 1'
#
loop_
_entity.id
_entity.type
_entity.pdbx_description
1 polymer ?
#
loop_
_entity_poly.entity_id
_entity_poly.type
_entity_poly.pdbx_seq_one_letter_code
_entity_poly.pdbx_strand_id
1 'polypeptide(L)'
;MKNSSRKMRRAKAKLICFTGMDGAGKTTLARFLAAEMKRRGVKCNYVYGRYKPFLARPALEIGKFLFLHGRNIREYEDYSSAKRDAVRRFSLVSSVYQKYLLFDYSLQLLAKIILPKRLGRTVVCDRYVYDTVMNDIPREEAEADFSHLRGLIENCFRIAPEPDLVFLIDLPEETAFQRKEDTPSLSYLKERRKVYLEIGKEYKMKRLDGSKDLAELKERVREEVFESKNTKNSSQTMKLLKTIGSPFLPNKPPFVNGTESLELYDLAVKNKISLLYLKALKQQGRLDKLRDKYDEEQERYLKFLEGVGKISRTLDASGIEYVVFKTIRPYAAVPGDVDLLILDDYDVYKKSYEIFHEAGYKDKEGAVVSGSTIPDLIDRDAKIIIDLQWQLELSHLIYMDKDKFRGRVINRKIQSGAEVRVKTPTPELDLGIVIIHSLTEYLYLLGEYYSFLYTLARMNEGEIDEFVAVLKENKITAAAKSFVSITASLHEAAHGVIPEKLEYVLGRLGYEKREAGRVLENEFKMPHRYSASTVAKEILEKMGERRFRRSAGVQMVKMLNPRLIKYLIGEVVERRRREYYLKEVE
;
A
#
# COMPACT_ATOMS: atom_id res chain seq x y z
N MET A 1 -18.76 -25.85 -4.61
CA MET A 1 -18.40 -24.67 -3.79
C MET A 1 -17.76 -23.62 -4.69
N LYS A 2 -18.38 -22.44 -4.84
CA LYS A 2 -17.99 -21.45 -5.85
C LYS A 2 -16.75 -20.65 -5.43
N ASN A 3 -15.74 -20.72 -6.29
CA ASN A 3 -14.49 -19.95 -6.31
C ASN A 3 -14.65 -18.46 -5.96
N SER A 4 -13.79 -17.96 -5.06
CA SER A 4 -13.54 -16.51 -4.88
C SER A 4 -12.04 -16.21 -4.86
N SER A 5 -11.47 -16.07 -6.05
CA SER A 5 -10.11 -15.57 -6.26
C SER A 5 -10.06 -14.06 -6.01
N ARG A 6 -9.68 -13.66 -4.79
CA ARG A 6 -9.49 -12.25 -4.41
C ARG A 6 -8.24 -11.67 -5.10
N LYS A 7 -8.44 -11.02 -6.26
CA LYS A 7 -7.47 -10.06 -6.81
C LYS A 7 -7.28 -8.90 -5.82
N MET A 8 -6.03 -8.61 -5.44
CA MET A 8 -5.66 -7.33 -4.82
C MET A 8 -6.26 -6.16 -5.62
N ARG A 9 -7.19 -5.44 -4.99
CA ARG A 9 -7.84 -4.26 -5.56
C ARG A 9 -6.83 -3.12 -5.56
N ARG A 10 -6.49 -2.58 -6.75
CA ARG A 10 -6.14 -1.15 -6.88
C ARG A 10 -7.14 -0.38 -6.03
N ALA A 11 -6.71 0.60 -5.21
CA ALA A 11 -7.66 1.44 -4.45
C ALA A 11 -8.71 1.94 -5.45
N LYS A 12 -9.93 1.43 -5.31
CA LYS A 12 -10.99 1.65 -6.30
C LYS A 12 -11.25 3.16 -6.30
N ALA A 13 -11.28 3.79 -7.46
CA ALA A 13 -11.65 5.20 -7.58
C ALA A 13 -12.95 5.43 -6.78
N LYS A 14 -12.87 6.26 -5.74
CA LYS A 14 -13.98 6.50 -4.81
C LYS A 14 -14.85 7.65 -5.32
N LEU A 15 -16.13 7.65 -4.98
CA LEU A 15 -17.02 8.81 -5.06
C LEU A 15 -17.33 9.26 -3.63
N ILE A 16 -16.90 10.47 -3.27
CA ILE A 16 -17.11 11.05 -1.94
C ILE A 16 -17.98 12.29 -2.10
N CYS A 17 -19.13 12.32 -1.45
CA CYS A 17 -20.12 13.39 -1.62
C CYS A 17 -20.30 14.21 -0.35
N PHE A 18 -20.55 15.51 -0.51
CA PHE A 18 -20.95 16.43 0.56
C PHE A 18 -22.36 16.94 0.28
N THR A 19 -23.28 16.75 1.22
CA THR A 19 -24.70 17.14 1.13
C THR A 19 -25.15 17.85 2.42
N GLY A 20 -26.30 18.51 2.39
CA GLY A 20 -26.83 19.32 3.50
C GLY A 20 -27.39 20.67 3.06
N MET A 21 -27.94 21.43 4.00
CA MET A 21 -28.63 22.70 3.73
C MET A 21 -27.72 23.79 3.15
N ASP A 22 -28.33 24.77 2.50
CA ASP A 22 -27.63 25.97 2.04
C ASP A 22 -27.00 26.72 3.23
N GLY A 23 -25.81 27.29 3.05
CA GLY A 23 -25.05 27.92 4.15
C GLY A 23 -24.23 26.97 5.04
N ALA A 24 -24.37 25.64 4.89
CA ALA A 24 -23.67 24.66 5.75
C ALA A 24 -22.15 24.49 5.50
N GLY A 25 -21.56 25.11 4.47
CA GLY A 25 -20.11 25.03 4.22
C GLY A 25 -19.62 23.82 3.39
N LYS A 26 -20.52 23.13 2.68
CA LYS A 26 -20.22 21.98 1.79
C LYS A 26 -19.09 22.24 0.81
N THR A 27 -19.18 23.36 0.09
CA THR A 27 -18.17 23.74 -0.92
C THR A 27 -16.79 23.90 -0.31
N THR A 28 -16.70 24.44 0.90
CA THR A 28 -15.43 24.64 1.60
C THR A 28 -14.78 23.30 1.95
N LEU A 29 -15.54 22.35 2.54
CA LEU A 29 -15.02 21.03 2.88
C LEU A 29 -14.71 20.17 1.65
N ALA A 30 -15.55 20.22 0.62
CA ALA A 30 -15.32 19.49 -0.63
C ALA A 30 -14.06 19.97 -1.37
N ARG A 31 -13.84 21.29 -1.45
CA ARG A 31 -12.62 21.86 -2.05
C ARG A 31 -11.39 21.54 -1.21
N PHE A 32 -11.49 21.64 0.12
CA PHE A 32 -10.43 21.24 1.03
C PHE A 32 -10.01 19.78 0.80
N LEU A 33 -10.97 18.85 0.78
CA LEU A 33 -10.67 17.43 0.59
C LEU A 33 -10.04 17.17 -0.78
N ALA A 34 -10.55 17.81 -1.84
CA ALA A 34 -9.98 17.66 -3.18
C ALA A 34 -8.54 18.20 -3.27
N ALA A 35 -8.24 19.32 -2.60
CA ALA A 35 -6.90 19.86 -2.50
C ALA A 35 -5.98 18.92 -1.70
N GLU A 36 -6.46 18.40 -0.57
CA GLU A 36 -5.74 17.45 0.28
C GLU A 36 -5.40 16.16 -0.47
N MET A 37 -6.36 15.59 -1.21
CA MET A 37 -6.13 14.43 -2.07
C MET A 37 -5.05 14.69 -3.11
N LYS A 38 -5.05 15.87 -3.76
CA LYS A 38 -4.02 16.26 -4.72
C LYS A 38 -2.65 16.40 -4.06
N ARG A 39 -2.57 17.00 -2.86
CA ARG A 39 -1.32 17.09 -2.07
C ARG A 39 -0.75 15.70 -1.76
N ARG A 40 -1.61 14.72 -1.50
CA ARG A 40 -1.27 13.30 -1.24
C ARG A 40 -1.08 12.45 -2.50
N GLY A 41 -0.92 13.06 -3.69
CA GLY A 41 -0.67 12.32 -4.94
C GLY A 41 -1.88 11.55 -5.51
N VAL A 42 -3.06 11.65 -4.88
CA VAL A 42 -4.27 10.96 -5.35
C VAL A 42 -4.87 11.70 -6.55
N LYS A 43 -5.03 10.99 -7.68
CA LYS A 43 -5.73 11.52 -8.86
C LYS A 43 -7.20 11.81 -8.50
N CYS A 44 -7.51 13.08 -8.26
CA CYS A 44 -8.79 13.54 -7.76
C CYS A 44 -9.40 14.65 -8.63
N ASN A 45 -10.70 14.54 -8.91
CA ASN A 45 -11.51 15.57 -9.54
C ASN A 45 -12.52 16.14 -8.53
N TYR A 46 -12.51 17.46 -8.33
CA TYR A 46 -13.61 18.16 -7.67
C TYR A 46 -14.73 18.42 -8.68
N VAL A 47 -15.98 18.14 -8.29
CA VAL A 47 -17.16 18.30 -9.13
C VAL A 47 -18.27 18.95 -8.33
N TYR A 48 -18.95 19.93 -8.93
CA TYR A 48 -20.24 20.39 -8.43
C TYR A 48 -21.35 19.54 -9.04
N GLY A 49 -22.00 18.71 -8.22
CA GLY A 49 -22.88 17.63 -8.67
C GLY A 49 -24.37 17.95 -8.64
N ARG A 50 -24.79 19.13 -8.15
CA ARG A 50 -26.19 19.57 -8.30
C ARG A 50 -26.50 19.89 -9.77
N TYR A 51 -27.71 19.56 -10.19
CA TYR A 51 -28.19 19.82 -11.55
C TYR A 51 -28.08 21.31 -11.91
N LYS A 52 -27.55 21.58 -13.10
CA LYS A 52 -27.61 22.89 -13.74
C LYS A 52 -28.23 22.70 -15.12
N PRO A 53 -29.38 23.32 -15.43
CA PRO A 53 -30.00 23.16 -16.73
C PRO A 53 -29.03 23.55 -17.83
N PHE A 54 -28.79 22.64 -18.78
CA PHE A 54 -28.00 22.91 -19.98
C PHE A 54 -28.87 22.70 -21.23
N LEU A 55 -29.37 21.47 -21.44
CA LEU A 55 -30.29 21.16 -22.54
C LEU A 55 -31.72 21.63 -22.25
N ALA A 56 -32.12 21.62 -20.97
CA ALA A 56 -33.45 22.05 -20.56
C ALA A 56 -33.64 23.57 -20.49
N ARG A 57 -32.59 24.39 -20.71
CA ARG A 57 -32.70 25.85 -20.60
C ARG A 57 -33.81 26.46 -21.45
N PRO A 58 -33.95 26.14 -22.76
CA PRO A 58 -35.00 26.73 -23.58
C PRO A 58 -36.40 26.36 -23.08
N ALA A 59 -36.61 25.09 -22.71
CA ALA A 59 -37.88 24.61 -22.16
C ALA A 59 -38.22 25.25 -20.81
N LEU A 60 -37.21 25.49 -19.96
CA LEU A 60 -37.34 26.19 -18.68
C LEU A 60 -37.74 27.66 -18.85
N GLU A 61 -37.12 28.37 -19.79
CA GLU A 61 -37.46 29.77 -20.06
C GLU A 61 -38.84 29.91 -20.70
N ILE A 62 -39.23 28.99 -21.60
CA ILE A 62 -40.59 28.92 -22.15
C ILE A 62 -41.62 28.61 -21.06
N GLY A 63 -41.32 27.67 -20.16
CA GLY A 63 -42.18 27.35 -19.02
C GLY A 63 -42.35 28.54 -18.06
N LYS A 64 -41.27 29.26 -17.74
CA LYS A 64 -41.36 30.49 -16.95
C LYS A 64 -42.18 31.56 -17.67
N PHE A 65 -41.98 31.72 -18.98
CA PHE A 65 -42.70 32.70 -19.79
C PHE A 65 -44.20 32.42 -19.85
N LEU A 66 -44.60 31.15 -20.04
CA LEU A 66 -46.00 30.75 -20.17
C LEU A 66 -46.76 30.68 -18.84
N PHE A 67 -46.11 30.30 -17.74
CA PHE A 67 -46.78 30.01 -16.47
C PHE A 67 -46.48 31.00 -15.32
N LEU A 68 -45.51 31.91 -15.48
CA LEU A 68 -45.08 32.84 -14.42
C LEU A 68 -45.15 34.32 -14.82
N HIS A 69 -45.80 34.67 -15.94
CA HIS A 69 -46.04 36.07 -16.30
C HIS A 69 -46.99 36.74 -15.29
N GLY A 70 -46.47 37.72 -14.52
CA GLY A 70 -47.27 38.62 -13.69
C GLY A 70 -47.24 38.44 -12.16
N ARG A 71 -46.39 37.56 -11.59
CA ARG A 71 -46.27 37.41 -10.12
C ARG A 71 -44.89 37.86 -9.60
N ASN A 72 -44.89 38.61 -8.49
CA ASN A 72 -43.68 39.12 -7.85
C ASN A 72 -42.88 37.97 -7.21
N ILE A 73 -41.69 37.68 -7.74
CA ILE A 73 -40.83 36.52 -7.42
C ILE A 73 -40.17 36.63 -6.02
N ARG A 74 -40.53 37.63 -5.20
CA ARG A 74 -39.91 37.88 -3.89
C ARG A 74 -40.50 37.06 -2.74
N GLU A 75 -41.69 36.46 -2.89
CA GLU A 75 -42.29 35.59 -1.87
C GLU A 75 -42.25 34.11 -2.30
N TYR A 76 -41.47 33.31 -1.57
CA TYR A 76 -41.24 31.88 -1.86
C TYR A 76 -42.51 31.01 -1.70
N GLU A 77 -43.42 31.41 -0.80
CA GLU A 77 -44.70 30.72 -0.61
C GLU A 77 -45.53 30.73 -1.89
N ASP A 78 -45.57 31.88 -2.57
CA ASP A 78 -46.27 32.10 -3.85
C ASP A 78 -45.61 31.40 -5.04
N TYR A 79 -44.29 31.22 -4.99
CA TYR A 79 -43.53 30.47 -6.00
C TYR A 79 -43.72 28.95 -5.86
N SER A 80 -43.73 28.43 -4.63
CA SER A 80 -43.91 27.00 -4.36
C SER A 80 -45.36 26.54 -4.60
N SER A 81 -46.35 27.38 -4.31
CA SER A 81 -47.77 27.11 -4.54
C SER A 81 -48.07 27.12 -6.05
N ALA A 82 -47.60 28.13 -6.78
CA ALA A 82 -47.78 28.20 -8.24
C ALA A 82 -47.14 27.02 -8.99
N LYS A 83 -45.96 26.56 -8.56
CA LYS A 83 -45.29 25.39 -9.14
C LYS A 83 -46.07 24.09 -8.84
N ARG A 84 -46.66 23.96 -7.64
CA ARG A 84 -47.52 22.82 -7.26
C ARG A 84 -48.82 22.80 -8.05
N ASP A 85 -49.47 23.95 -8.21
CA ASP A 85 -50.72 24.07 -8.95
C ASP A 85 -50.53 23.77 -10.45
N ALA A 86 -49.43 24.25 -11.05
CA ALA A 86 -49.06 23.91 -12.42
C ALA A 86 -48.77 22.42 -12.60
N VAL A 87 -48.11 21.79 -11.62
CA VAL A 87 -47.78 20.36 -11.66
C VAL A 87 -49.03 19.49 -11.53
N ARG A 88 -49.96 19.84 -10.62
CA ARG A 88 -51.25 19.14 -10.44
C ARG A 88 -52.18 19.30 -11.64
N ARG A 89 -52.22 20.48 -12.25
CA ARG A 89 -53.09 20.78 -13.40
C ARG A 89 -52.66 20.07 -14.69
N PHE A 90 -51.38 19.71 -14.81
CA PHE A 90 -50.81 19.04 -15.99
C PHE A 90 -49.88 17.87 -15.59
N SER A 91 -50.42 16.87 -14.89
CA SER A 91 -49.63 15.73 -14.36
C SER A 91 -48.85 14.96 -15.44
N LEU A 92 -49.42 14.75 -16.63
CA LEU A 92 -48.74 14.12 -17.76
C LEU A 92 -47.54 14.94 -18.27
N VAL A 93 -47.72 16.26 -18.43
CA VAL A 93 -46.66 17.18 -18.88
C VAL A 93 -45.55 17.27 -17.83
N SER A 94 -45.93 17.29 -16.56
CA SER A 94 -45.00 17.31 -15.42
C SER A 94 -44.19 16.03 -15.31
N SER A 95 -44.78 14.87 -15.56
CA SER A 95 -44.09 13.58 -15.60
C SER A 95 -43.07 13.52 -16.75
N VAL A 96 -43.45 14.00 -17.95
CA VAL A 96 -42.54 14.09 -19.10
C VAL A 96 -41.40 15.07 -18.83
N TYR A 97 -41.70 16.22 -18.22
CA TYR A 97 -40.71 17.23 -17.82
C TYR A 97 -39.73 16.69 -16.76
N GLN A 98 -40.20 15.99 -15.74
CA GLN A 98 -39.35 15.33 -14.74
C GLN A 98 -38.41 14.30 -15.39
N LYS A 99 -38.92 13.45 -16.29
CA LYS A 99 -38.10 12.47 -17.03
C LYS A 99 -37.04 13.16 -17.88
N TYR A 100 -37.38 14.27 -18.53
CA TYR A 100 -36.44 15.05 -19.32
C TYR A 100 -35.34 15.70 -18.47
N LEU A 101 -35.69 16.26 -17.31
CA LEU A 101 -34.70 16.80 -16.35
C LEU A 101 -33.75 15.71 -15.83
N LEU A 102 -34.29 14.54 -15.48
CA LEU A 102 -33.49 13.39 -15.06
C LEU A 102 -32.57 12.90 -16.18
N PHE A 103 -33.02 12.95 -17.44
CA PHE A 103 -32.20 12.62 -18.59
C PHE A 103 -31.05 13.62 -18.78
N ASP A 104 -31.32 14.93 -18.80
CA ASP A 104 -30.26 15.98 -18.88
C ASP A 104 -29.27 15.83 -17.72
N TYR A 105 -29.77 15.59 -16.50
CA TYR A 105 -28.92 15.34 -15.34
C TYR A 105 -28.05 14.08 -15.51
N SER A 106 -28.60 12.99 -16.05
CA SER A 106 -27.86 11.74 -16.29
C SER A 106 -26.66 11.93 -17.23
N LEU A 107 -26.80 12.78 -18.26
CA LEU A 107 -25.70 13.13 -19.17
C LEU A 107 -24.60 13.91 -18.44
N GLN A 108 -24.97 14.82 -17.53
CA GLN A 108 -24.00 15.54 -16.71
C GLN A 108 -23.27 14.62 -15.73
N LEU A 109 -23.98 13.69 -15.10
CA LEU A 109 -23.38 12.68 -14.22
C LEU A 109 -22.42 11.77 -15.00
N LEU A 110 -22.80 11.37 -16.22
CA LEU A 110 -21.96 10.56 -17.11
C LEU A 110 -20.62 11.24 -17.38
N ALA A 111 -20.65 12.50 -17.80
CA ALA A 111 -19.46 13.27 -18.15
C ALA A 111 -18.61 13.64 -16.93
N LYS A 112 -19.23 14.12 -15.84
CA LYS A 112 -18.51 14.68 -14.69
C LYS A 112 -18.07 13.64 -13.66
N ILE A 113 -18.77 12.51 -13.56
CA ILE A 113 -18.57 11.55 -12.45
C ILE A 113 -18.28 10.15 -12.97
N ILE A 114 -19.15 9.59 -13.82
CA ILE A 114 -19.03 8.19 -14.28
C ILE A 114 -17.75 7.97 -15.07
N LEU A 115 -17.49 8.83 -16.07
CA LEU A 115 -16.32 8.69 -16.93
C LEU A 115 -14.99 8.90 -16.16
N PRO A 116 -14.82 9.95 -15.33
CA PRO A 116 -13.62 10.10 -14.49
C PRO A 116 -13.39 8.93 -13.53
N LYS A 117 -14.44 8.41 -12.89
CA LYS A 117 -14.35 7.26 -11.98
C LYS A 117 -13.92 5.99 -12.72
N ARG A 118 -14.45 5.74 -13.93
CA ARG A 118 -14.02 4.63 -14.80
C ARG A 118 -12.56 4.75 -15.24
N LEU A 119 -12.06 5.97 -15.44
CA LEU A 119 -10.65 6.26 -15.71
C LEU A 119 -9.74 6.17 -14.46
N GLY A 120 -10.27 5.71 -13.32
CA GLY A 120 -9.50 5.49 -12.09
C GLY A 120 -9.25 6.76 -11.27
N ARG A 121 -10.01 7.85 -11.50
CA ARG A 121 -9.90 9.09 -10.71
C ARG A 121 -10.95 9.11 -9.61
N THR A 122 -10.54 9.41 -8.38
CA THR A 122 -11.47 9.66 -7.27
C THR A 122 -12.22 10.96 -7.54
N VAL A 123 -13.52 11.00 -7.24
CA VAL A 123 -14.38 12.17 -7.43
C VAL A 123 -14.83 12.67 -6.07
N VAL A 124 -14.54 13.94 -5.78
CA VAL A 124 -15.07 14.66 -4.62
C VAL A 124 -16.20 15.55 -5.11
N CYS A 125 -17.42 15.23 -4.71
CA CYS A 125 -18.64 15.84 -5.23
C CYS A 125 -19.26 16.80 -4.20
N ASP A 126 -19.31 18.08 -4.55
CA ASP A 126 -20.05 19.10 -3.83
C ASP A 126 -21.49 19.09 -4.32
N ARG A 127 -22.39 18.56 -3.48
CA ARG A 127 -23.78 18.17 -3.80
C ARG A 127 -23.87 17.01 -4.78
N TYR A 128 -24.91 16.20 -4.63
CA TYR A 128 -25.11 15.05 -5.53
C TYR A 128 -26.61 14.82 -5.79
N VAL A 129 -26.97 13.59 -6.17
CA VAL A 129 -28.36 13.15 -6.42
C VAL A 129 -29.31 13.62 -5.32
N TYR A 130 -28.91 13.51 -4.04
CA TYR A 130 -29.72 13.93 -2.90
C TYR A 130 -30.18 15.39 -3.01
N ASP A 131 -29.26 16.31 -3.31
CA ASP A 131 -29.53 17.74 -3.42
C ASP A 131 -30.37 18.08 -4.66
N THR A 132 -30.14 17.38 -5.78
CA THR A 132 -30.88 17.61 -7.03
C THR A 132 -32.34 17.16 -6.89
N VAL A 133 -32.58 15.95 -6.37
CA VAL A 133 -33.93 15.42 -6.17
C VAL A 133 -34.69 16.27 -5.14
N MET A 134 -33.98 16.78 -4.14
CA MET A 134 -34.56 17.65 -3.12
C MET A 134 -34.93 19.04 -3.65
N ASN A 135 -34.04 19.70 -4.37
CA ASN A 135 -34.19 21.14 -4.65
C ASN A 135 -34.69 21.45 -6.05
N ASP A 136 -34.44 20.57 -7.04
CA ASP A 136 -34.57 20.91 -8.45
C ASP A 136 -35.68 20.13 -9.18
N ILE A 137 -36.10 18.97 -8.66
CA ILE A 137 -37.19 18.17 -9.25
C ILE A 137 -38.56 18.65 -8.74
N PRO A 138 -39.50 19.07 -9.60
CA PRO A 138 -40.88 19.46 -9.21
C PRO A 138 -41.66 18.29 -8.59
N ARG A 139 -42.53 18.55 -7.60
CA ARG A 139 -43.34 17.51 -6.90
C ARG A 139 -44.82 17.88 -6.82
N GLU A 140 -45.69 16.87 -6.80
CA GLU A 140 -47.16 16.99 -6.72
C GLU A 140 -47.69 17.22 -5.29
N GLU A 141 -46.95 16.75 -4.28
CA GLU A 141 -47.36 16.78 -2.86
C GLU A 141 -46.45 17.67 -2.01
N ALA A 142 -46.97 18.11 -0.85
CA ALA A 142 -46.20 18.83 0.15
C ALA A 142 -44.94 18.01 0.53
N GLU A 143 -43.85 18.69 0.90
CA GLU A 143 -42.48 18.16 1.02
C GLU A 143 -42.27 17.01 2.05
N ALA A 144 -43.35 16.36 2.54
CA ALA A 144 -43.37 15.37 3.60
C ALA A 144 -43.49 13.89 3.14
N ASP A 145 -43.78 13.56 1.88
CA ASP A 145 -43.73 12.15 1.45
C ASP A 145 -42.30 11.70 1.14
N PHE A 146 -41.67 11.12 2.16
CA PHE A 146 -40.34 10.52 2.06
C PHE A 146 -40.29 9.33 1.08
N SER A 147 -41.42 8.66 0.84
CA SER A 147 -41.50 7.46 -0.01
C SER A 147 -41.28 7.79 -1.48
N HIS A 148 -41.95 8.82 -2.00
CA HIS A 148 -41.73 9.31 -3.36
C HIS A 148 -40.30 9.84 -3.56
N LEU A 149 -39.76 10.57 -2.58
CA LEU A 149 -38.39 11.08 -2.59
C LEU A 149 -37.35 9.96 -2.68
N ARG A 150 -37.51 8.91 -1.87
CA ARG A 150 -36.71 7.69 -1.94
C ARG A 150 -36.75 7.08 -3.33
N GLY A 151 -37.95 6.90 -3.90
CA GLY A 151 -38.11 6.33 -5.25
C GLY A 151 -37.35 7.10 -6.34
N LEU A 152 -37.36 8.43 -6.28
CA LEU A 152 -36.60 9.28 -7.22
C LEU A 152 -35.07 9.17 -7.03
N ILE A 153 -34.59 9.10 -5.79
CA ILE A 153 -33.17 8.90 -5.48
C ILE A 153 -32.70 7.53 -5.99
N GLU A 154 -33.46 6.46 -5.72
CA GLU A 154 -33.18 5.11 -6.22
C GLU A 154 -33.17 5.07 -7.76
N ASN A 155 -34.12 5.72 -8.41
CA ASN A 155 -34.16 5.83 -9.87
C ASN A 155 -32.90 6.52 -10.42
N CYS A 156 -32.39 7.55 -9.74
CA CYS A 156 -31.12 8.17 -10.12
C CYS A 156 -29.95 7.19 -9.96
N PHE A 157 -29.89 6.40 -8.88
CA PHE A 157 -28.81 5.41 -8.67
C PHE A 157 -28.83 4.21 -9.62
N ARG A 158 -29.92 4.01 -10.38
CA ARG A 158 -29.92 3.06 -11.51
C ARG A 158 -28.93 3.45 -12.61
N ILE A 159 -28.62 4.74 -12.74
CA ILE A 159 -27.72 5.28 -13.78
C ILE A 159 -26.45 5.88 -13.14
N ALA A 160 -26.61 6.58 -12.02
CA ALA A 160 -25.56 7.23 -11.28
C ALA A 160 -24.86 6.24 -10.32
N PRO A 161 -23.53 6.31 -10.16
CA PRO A 161 -22.83 5.46 -9.21
C PRO A 161 -23.23 5.84 -7.78
N GLU A 162 -23.49 4.82 -6.96
CA GLU A 162 -23.63 5.02 -5.52
C GLU A 162 -22.33 5.59 -4.92
N PRO A 163 -22.41 6.56 -4.01
CA PRO A 163 -21.25 7.13 -3.34
C PRO A 163 -20.61 6.12 -2.39
N ASP A 164 -19.27 6.08 -2.38
CA ASP A 164 -18.50 5.25 -1.45
C ASP A 164 -18.48 5.84 -0.03
N LEU A 165 -18.69 7.16 0.09
CA LEU A 165 -18.80 7.89 1.35
C LEU A 165 -19.64 9.16 1.13
N VAL A 166 -20.54 9.48 2.06
CA VAL A 166 -21.34 10.70 2.03
C VAL A 166 -21.24 11.41 3.36
N PHE A 167 -20.87 12.69 3.34
CA PHE A 167 -20.93 13.58 4.48
C PHE A 167 -22.20 14.42 4.41
N LEU A 168 -23.02 14.33 5.46
CA LEU A 168 -24.15 15.23 5.69
C LEU A 168 -23.69 16.33 6.64
N ILE A 169 -23.60 17.56 6.17
CA ILE A 169 -23.29 18.70 7.04
C ILE A 169 -24.60 19.26 7.59
N ASP A 170 -24.83 19.01 8.87
CA ASP A 170 -26.00 19.50 9.60
C ASP A 170 -25.66 20.81 10.30
N LEU A 171 -26.49 21.83 10.14
CA LEU A 171 -26.30 23.15 10.73
C LEU A 171 -27.65 23.60 11.31
N PRO A 172 -27.71 24.20 12.52
CA PRO A 172 -28.93 24.82 13.02
C PRO A 172 -29.49 25.85 12.04
N GLU A 173 -30.81 25.88 11.91
CA GLU A 173 -31.54 26.70 10.94
C GLU A 173 -31.31 28.19 11.17
N GLU A 174 -31.29 28.61 12.43
CA GLU A 174 -31.04 30.00 12.82
C GLU A 174 -29.64 30.45 12.39
N THR A 175 -28.63 29.58 12.56
CA THR A 175 -27.26 29.84 12.13
C THR A 175 -27.12 29.83 10.61
N ALA A 176 -27.85 28.94 9.92
CA ALA A 176 -27.86 28.90 8.46
C ALA A 176 -28.49 30.17 7.86
N PHE A 177 -29.57 30.65 8.48
CA PHE A 177 -30.25 31.89 8.09
C PHE A 177 -29.36 33.12 8.26
N GLN A 178 -28.63 33.22 9.39
CA GLN A 178 -27.67 34.31 9.64
C GLN A 178 -26.50 34.34 8.64
N ARG A 179 -26.10 33.19 8.10
CA ARG A 179 -24.95 33.09 7.16
C ARG A 179 -25.28 33.52 5.73
N LYS A 180 -26.56 33.67 5.36
CA LYS A 180 -26.96 33.87 3.96
C LYS A 180 -28.27 34.67 3.84
N GLU A 181 -28.16 35.94 3.46
CA GLU A 181 -29.28 36.90 3.34
C GLU A 181 -30.33 36.49 2.29
N ASP A 182 -29.92 35.71 1.30
CA ASP A 182 -30.72 35.22 0.17
C ASP A 182 -31.50 33.92 0.49
N THR A 183 -31.73 33.62 1.77
CA THR A 183 -32.52 32.45 2.21
C THR A 183 -34.01 32.82 2.36
N PRO A 184 -34.95 32.08 1.76
CA PRO A 184 -36.37 32.43 1.72
C PRO A 184 -37.07 32.69 3.07
N SER A 185 -36.90 31.80 4.05
CA SER A 185 -37.51 31.91 5.39
C SER A 185 -36.88 30.91 6.37
N LEU A 186 -37.10 31.11 7.66
CA LEU A 186 -36.70 30.15 8.71
C LEU A 186 -37.55 28.87 8.68
N SER A 187 -38.84 28.97 8.36
CA SER A 187 -39.74 27.81 8.20
C SER A 187 -39.26 26.87 7.10
N TYR A 188 -38.81 27.44 5.98
CA TYR A 188 -38.21 26.70 4.87
C TYR A 188 -36.97 25.92 5.26
N LEU A 189 -36.06 26.51 6.05
CA LEU A 189 -34.87 25.81 6.52
C LEU A 189 -35.22 24.65 7.46
N LYS A 190 -36.23 24.82 8.32
CA LYS A 190 -36.70 23.77 9.26
C LYS A 190 -37.21 22.55 8.51
N GLU A 191 -38.04 22.77 7.48
CA GLU A 191 -38.55 21.70 6.62
C GLU A 191 -37.40 20.97 5.91
N ARG A 192 -36.45 21.72 5.35
CA ARG A 192 -35.30 21.13 4.65
C ARG A 192 -34.36 20.35 5.56
N ARG A 193 -34.09 20.86 6.76
CA ARG A 193 -33.24 20.17 7.74
C ARG A 193 -33.82 18.80 8.07
N LYS A 194 -35.14 18.74 8.31
CA LYS A 194 -35.86 17.49 8.59
C LYS A 194 -35.63 16.46 7.49
N VAL A 195 -35.85 16.85 6.23
CA VAL A 195 -35.66 15.96 5.08
C VAL A 195 -34.20 15.49 4.94
N TYR A 196 -33.22 16.39 5.06
CA TYR A 196 -31.80 16.00 5.00
C TYR A 196 -31.40 15.04 6.12
N LEU A 197 -31.94 15.20 7.34
CA LEU A 197 -31.70 14.29 8.45
C LEU A 197 -32.33 12.91 8.22
N GLU A 198 -33.53 12.85 7.63
CA GLU A 198 -34.17 11.58 7.25
C GLU A 198 -33.39 10.85 6.15
N ILE A 199 -33.01 11.55 5.07
CA ILE A 199 -32.12 11.01 4.02
C ILE A 199 -30.80 10.54 4.63
N GLY A 200 -30.22 11.34 5.54
CA GLY A 200 -28.96 11.04 6.21
C GLY A 200 -28.99 9.72 6.98
N LYS A 201 -30.11 9.46 7.69
CA LYS A 201 -30.33 8.19 8.40
C LYS A 201 -30.51 7.02 7.43
N GLU A 202 -31.37 7.18 6.43
CA GLU A 202 -31.70 6.13 5.45
C GLU A 202 -30.45 5.64 4.69
N TYR A 203 -29.66 6.57 4.17
CA TYR A 203 -28.47 6.25 3.38
C TYR A 203 -27.18 6.17 4.22
N LYS A 204 -27.32 6.07 5.56
CA LYS A 204 -26.21 5.89 6.52
C LYS A 204 -25.06 6.91 6.32
N MET A 205 -25.42 8.16 6.10
CA MET A 205 -24.46 9.24 5.86
C MET A 205 -23.69 9.60 7.13
N LYS A 206 -22.44 10.02 6.97
CA LYS A 206 -21.62 10.52 8.07
C LYS A 206 -22.01 11.96 8.39
N ARG A 207 -22.70 12.16 9.51
CA ARG A 207 -23.12 13.48 9.96
C ARG A 207 -21.93 14.28 10.50
N LEU A 208 -21.75 15.48 9.97
CA LEU A 208 -20.83 16.51 10.45
C LEU A 208 -21.64 17.66 11.05
N ASP A 209 -21.21 18.14 12.21
CA ASP A 209 -21.84 19.27 12.88
C ASP A 209 -21.24 20.58 12.34
N GLY A 210 -21.96 21.23 11.42
CA GLY A 210 -21.55 22.46 10.74
C GLY A 210 -21.49 23.70 11.64
N SER A 211 -21.90 23.60 12.91
CA SER A 211 -21.75 24.67 13.91
C SER A 211 -20.33 24.74 14.48
N LYS A 212 -19.55 23.66 14.35
CA LYS A 212 -18.17 23.56 14.83
C LYS A 212 -17.19 24.37 13.98
N ASP A 213 -15.99 24.57 14.54
CA ASP A 213 -14.91 25.26 13.84
C ASP A 213 -14.52 24.54 12.54
N LEU A 214 -14.15 25.33 11.53
CA LEU A 214 -13.80 24.81 10.22
C LEU A 214 -12.55 23.91 10.25
N ALA A 215 -11.58 24.19 11.12
CA ALA A 215 -10.40 23.34 11.28
C ALA A 215 -10.79 21.97 11.85
N GLU A 216 -11.66 21.92 12.87
CA GLU A 216 -12.15 20.67 13.44
C GLU A 216 -12.90 19.83 12.40
N LEU A 217 -13.75 20.47 11.59
CA LEU A 217 -14.48 19.81 10.50
C LEU A 217 -13.54 19.27 9.41
N LYS A 218 -12.48 20.01 9.06
CA LYS A 218 -11.46 19.56 8.12
C LYS A 218 -10.69 18.34 8.63
N GLU A 219 -10.33 18.31 9.91
CA GLU A 219 -9.66 17.16 10.52
C GLU A 219 -10.59 15.94 10.54
N ARG A 220 -11.83 16.07 10.98
CA ARG A 220 -12.81 14.95 10.94
C ARG A 220 -13.00 14.37 9.54
N VAL A 221 -13.09 15.23 8.51
CA VAL A 221 -13.17 14.78 7.11
C VAL A 221 -11.90 14.03 6.70
N ARG A 222 -10.72 14.50 7.14
CA ARG A 222 -9.45 13.83 6.87
C ARG A 222 -9.39 12.46 7.54
N GLU A 223 -9.73 12.37 8.82
CA GLU A 223 -9.78 11.13 9.59
C GLU A 223 -10.66 10.09 8.89
N GLU A 224 -11.88 10.46 8.55
CA GLU A 224 -12.85 9.50 7.99
C GLU A 224 -12.42 8.99 6.60
N VAL A 225 -11.81 9.87 5.78
CA VAL A 225 -11.42 9.55 4.40
C VAL A 225 -10.09 8.80 4.31
N PHE A 226 -9.11 9.15 5.15
CA PHE A 226 -7.74 8.64 5.08
C PHE A 226 -7.43 7.63 6.18
N GLU A 227 -8.06 7.71 7.35
CA GLU A 227 -7.62 6.99 8.55
C GLU A 227 -8.47 5.74 8.88
N SER A 228 -9.61 5.54 8.21
CA SER A 228 -10.40 4.31 8.40
C SER A 228 -9.73 3.09 7.72
N LYS A 229 -8.85 2.42 8.49
CA LYS A 229 -8.16 1.11 8.33
C LYS A 229 -6.66 1.12 7.99
N ASN A 230 -6.01 2.26 7.73
CA ASN A 230 -4.58 2.29 7.36
C ASN A 230 -3.63 2.97 8.38
N THR A 231 -4.11 3.91 9.20
CA THR A 231 -3.28 4.64 10.19
C THR A 231 -2.77 3.78 11.33
N LYS A 232 -3.48 2.69 11.70
CA LYS A 232 -3.02 1.78 12.75
C LYS A 232 -1.67 1.14 12.40
N ASN A 233 -1.46 0.77 11.13
CA ASN A 233 -0.21 0.15 10.68
C ASN A 233 0.97 1.14 10.59
N SER A 234 0.70 2.40 10.26
CA SER A 234 1.71 3.47 10.28
C SER A 234 2.25 3.72 11.68
N SER A 235 1.31 3.89 12.62
CA SER A 235 1.62 4.03 14.04
C SER A 235 2.38 2.82 14.56
N GLN A 236 1.99 1.61 14.16
CA GLN A 236 2.67 0.37 14.56
C GLN A 236 4.08 0.25 13.97
N THR A 237 4.30 0.58 12.70
CA THR A 237 5.64 0.54 12.10
C THR A 237 6.57 1.51 12.80
N MET A 238 6.12 2.74 13.04
CA MET A 238 6.90 3.74 13.75
C MET A 238 7.17 3.35 15.20
N LYS A 239 6.17 2.80 15.90
CA LYS A 239 6.36 2.24 17.25
C LYS A 239 7.38 1.11 17.24
N LEU A 240 7.29 0.17 16.30
CA LEU A 240 8.21 -0.96 16.18
C LEU A 240 9.65 -0.50 15.94
N LEU A 241 9.86 0.41 14.98
CA LEU A 241 11.18 0.99 14.70
C LEU A 241 11.74 1.77 15.91
N LYS A 242 10.92 2.58 16.57
CA LYS A 242 11.32 3.32 17.78
C LYS A 242 11.65 2.40 18.96
N THR A 243 10.93 1.28 19.11
CA THR A 243 11.21 0.29 20.16
C THR A 243 12.50 -0.46 19.90
N ILE A 244 12.78 -0.88 18.66
CA ILE A 244 14.03 -1.59 18.32
C ILE A 244 15.23 -0.63 18.35
N GLY A 245 15.04 0.61 17.89
CA GLY A 245 16.11 1.60 17.80
C GLY A 245 16.91 1.50 16.50
N SER A 246 18.07 2.14 16.48
CA SER A 246 18.96 2.19 15.32
C SER A 246 20.41 1.97 15.76
N PRO A 247 21.23 1.22 14.98
CA PRO A 247 22.66 1.04 15.29
C PRO A 247 23.45 2.36 15.24
N PHE A 248 22.90 3.41 14.63
CA PHE A 248 23.49 4.74 14.59
C PHE A 248 23.16 5.60 15.82
N LEU A 249 22.25 5.14 16.69
CA LEU A 249 21.76 5.87 17.87
C LEU A 249 21.79 4.98 19.12
N PRO A 250 22.95 4.41 19.52
CA PRO A 250 23.03 3.42 20.60
C PRO A 250 22.66 3.99 21.98
N ASN A 251 22.87 5.29 22.19
CA ASN A 251 22.63 5.96 23.49
C ASN A 251 21.25 6.61 23.60
N LYS A 252 20.32 6.32 22.67
CA LYS A 252 18.99 6.92 22.72
C LYS A 252 18.18 6.29 23.87
N PRO A 253 17.56 7.08 24.76
CA PRO A 253 16.78 6.52 25.86
C PRO A 253 15.65 5.63 25.33
N PRO A 254 15.27 4.58 26.08
CA PRO A 254 14.18 3.68 25.69
C PRO A 254 12.93 4.46 25.32
N PHE A 255 12.30 4.07 24.22
CA PHE A 255 11.09 4.75 23.75
C PHE A 255 9.97 4.57 24.79
N VAL A 256 9.57 5.64 25.49
CA VAL A 256 8.64 5.61 26.64
C VAL A 256 7.34 4.83 26.33
N ASN A 257 6.77 4.99 25.13
CA ASN A 257 5.55 4.31 24.69
C ASN A 257 5.78 2.96 23.99
N GLY A 258 7.00 2.42 24.01
CA GLY A 258 7.36 1.12 23.43
C GLY A 258 6.91 -0.06 24.28
N THR A 259 5.63 -0.13 24.64
CA THR A 259 5.11 -1.24 25.43
C THR A 259 5.08 -2.51 24.62
N GLU A 260 5.34 -3.63 25.27
CA GLU A 260 5.13 -4.96 24.74
C GLU A 260 3.73 -5.11 24.14
N SER A 261 3.66 -5.68 22.93
CA SER A 261 2.42 -5.79 22.16
C SER A 261 2.50 -6.96 21.20
N LEU A 262 1.47 -7.82 21.24
CA LEU A 262 1.33 -8.93 20.28
C LEU A 262 1.16 -8.41 18.84
N GLU A 263 0.49 -7.28 18.64
CA GLU A 263 0.33 -6.68 17.31
C GLU A 263 1.67 -6.23 16.71
N LEU A 264 2.58 -5.69 17.54
CA LEU A 264 3.93 -5.32 17.11
C LEU A 264 4.80 -6.55 16.86
N TYR A 265 4.62 -7.61 17.66
CA TYR A 265 5.27 -8.90 17.42
C TYR A 265 4.85 -9.49 16.08
N ASP A 266 3.55 -9.54 15.78
CA ASP A 266 3.04 -10.07 14.51
C ASP A 266 3.55 -9.25 13.31
N LEU A 267 3.64 -7.92 13.46
CA LEU A 267 4.25 -7.05 12.46
C LEU A 267 5.76 -7.35 12.29
N ALA A 268 6.46 -7.62 13.39
CA ALA A 268 7.87 -7.99 13.38
C ALA A 268 8.10 -9.35 12.69
N VAL A 269 7.24 -10.35 12.93
CA VAL A 269 7.26 -11.65 12.23
C VAL A 269 7.09 -11.46 10.72
N LYS A 270 6.08 -10.69 10.29
CA LYS A 270 5.84 -10.38 8.86
C LYS A 270 7.03 -9.70 8.18
N ASN A 271 7.87 -9.02 8.96
CA ASN A 271 9.06 -8.32 8.49
C ASN A 271 10.38 -9.03 8.80
N LYS A 272 10.34 -10.29 9.27
CA LYS A 272 11.54 -11.10 9.61
C LYS A 272 12.47 -10.44 10.64
N ILE A 273 11.89 -9.79 11.65
CA ILE A 273 12.61 -9.11 12.74
C ILE A 273 12.00 -9.41 14.13
N SER A 274 11.29 -10.53 14.28
CA SER A 274 10.66 -10.96 15.54
C SER A 274 11.66 -11.05 16.70
N LEU A 275 12.73 -11.83 16.54
CA LEU A 275 13.75 -11.99 17.57
C LEU A 275 14.49 -10.68 17.89
N LEU A 276 14.72 -9.83 16.87
CA LEU A 276 15.33 -8.52 17.06
C LEU A 276 14.46 -7.61 17.95
N TYR A 277 13.14 -7.61 17.70
CA TYR A 277 12.16 -6.89 18.52
C TYR A 277 12.11 -7.40 19.95
N LEU A 278 12.05 -8.72 20.15
CA LEU A 278 11.99 -9.31 21.48
C LEU A 278 13.28 -9.06 22.28
N LYS A 279 14.45 -9.11 21.62
CA LYS A 279 15.74 -8.73 22.24
C LYS A 279 15.76 -7.28 22.68
N ALA A 280 15.24 -6.36 21.87
CA ALA A 280 15.16 -4.94 22.24
C ALA A 280 14.27 -4.74 23.47
N LEU A 281 13.11 -5.40 23.55
CA LEU A 281 12.24 -5.36 24.74
C LEU A 281 12.95 -5.90 25.99
N LYS A 282 13.67 -7.02 25.85
CA LYS A 282 14.43 -7.63 26.96
C LYS A 282 15.52 -6.69 27.47
N GLN A 283 16.30 -6.08 26.57
CA GLN A 283 17.34 -5.12 26.94
C GLN A 283 16.79 -3.88 27.64
N GLN A 284 15.55 -3.49 27.33
CA GLN A 284 14.87 -2.37 27.97
C GLN A 284 14.17 -2.75 29.28
N GLY A 285 14.20 -4.03 29.70
CA GLY A 285 13.50 -4.52 30.89
C GLY A 285 11.97 -4.53 30.75
N ARG A 286 11.46 -4.66 29.51
CA ARG A 286 10.02 -4.55 29.18
C ARG A 286 9.41 -5.82 28.58
N LEU A 287 10.18 -6.89 28.53
CA LEU A 287 9.72 -8.19 28.07
C LEU A 287 9.06 -8.93 29.24
N ASP A 288 7.76 -9.19 29.13
CA ASP A 288 6.95 -9.83 30.16
C ASP A 288 6.05 -10.90 29.53
N LYS A 289 4.94 -10.50 28.89
CA LYS A 289 3.94 -11.39 28.28
C LYS A 289 4.44 -12.17 27.06
N LEU A 290 5.47 -11.70 26.37
CA LEU A 290 6.07 -12.33 25.19
C LEU A 290 7.35 -13.09 25.53
N ARG A 291 7.63 -13.33 26.81
CA ARG A 291 8.83 -14.04 27.24
C ARG A 291 8.91 -15.45 26.66
N ASP A 292 7.80 -16.19 26.65
CA ASP A 292 7.76 -17.53 26.05
C ASP A 292 8.14 -17.49 24.56
N LYS A 293 7.62 -16.49 23.81
CA LYS A 293 7.97 -16.29 22.40
C LYS A 293 9.45 -15.94 22.21
N TYR A 294 10.03 -15.20 23.15
CA TYR A 294 11.46 -14.88 23.12
C TYR A 294 12.30 -16.15 23.32
N ASP A 295 11.95 -16.98 24.30
CA ASP A 295 12.68 -18.19 24.59
C ASP A 295 12.57 -19.18 23.41
N GLU A 296 11.38 -19.34 22.82
CA GLU A 296 11.15 -20.13 21.59
C GLU A 296 11.99 -19.64 20.40
N GLU A 297 11.93 -18.34 20.06
CA GLU A 297 12.67 -17.77 18.92
C GLU A 297 14.19 -17.80 19.16
N GLN A 298 14.62 -17.64 20.41
CA GLN A 298 16.03 -17.72 20.79
C GLN A 298 16.56 -19.16 20.68
N GLU A 299 15.79 -20.17 21.11
CA GLU A 299 16.13 -21.58 20.93
C GLU A 299 16.23 -21.94 19.44
N ARG A 300 15.23 -21.52 18.64
CA ARG A 300 15.24 -21.69 17.18
C ARG A 300 16.47 -21.05 16.53
N TYR A 301 16.87 -19.87 16.99
CA TYR A 301 18.06 -19.18 16.50
C TYR A 301 19.35 -19.94 16.78
N LEU A 302 19.48 -20.53 17.97
CA LEU A 302 20.67 -21.34 18.30
C LEU A 302 20.74 -22.61 17.43
N LYS A 303 19.63 -23.36 17.32
CA LYS A 303 19.54 -24.54 16.44
C LYS A 303 19.83 -24.18 14.98
N PHE A 304 19.33 -23.04 14.53
CA PHE A 304 19.60 -22.53 13.20
C PHE A 304 21.11 -22.30 12.97
N LEU A 305 21.82 -21.67 13.91
CA LEU A 305 23.27 -21.46 13.79
C LEU A 305 24.06 -22.78 13.81
N GLU A 306 23.63 -23.76 14.60
CA GLU A 306 24.22 -25.11 14.62
C GLU A 306 24.06 -25.81 13.27
N GLY A 307 22.86 -25.75 12.69
CA GLY A 307 22.57 -26.35 11.39
C GLY A 307 23.33 -25.67 10.24
N VAL A 308 23.46 -24.34 10.23
CA VAL A 308 24.36 -23.64 9.29
C VAL A 308 25.81 -24.12 9.46
N GLY A 309 26.26 -24.28 10.71
CA GLY A 309 27.60 -24.79 10.97
C GLY A 309 27.82 -26.22 10.47
N LYS A 310 26.80 -27.08 10.56
CA LYS A 310 26.81 -28.43 9.99
C LYS A 310 26.92 -28.39 8.47
N ILE A 311 26.11 -27.56 7.80
CA ILE A 311 26.15 -27.34 6.34
C ILE A 311 27.55 -26.92 5.89
N SER A 312 28.14 -25.93 6.57
CA SER A 312 29.49 -25.43 6.29
C SER A 312 30.53 -26.56 6.34
N ARG A 313 30.54 -27.33 7.44
CA ARG A 313 31.48 -28.46 7.63
C ARG A 313 31.32 -29.54 6.56
N THR A 314 30.09 -29.89 6.19
CA THR A 314 29.81 -30.90 5.16
C THR A 314 30.42 -30.51 3.81
N LEU A 315 30.28 -29.24 3.41
CA LEU A 315 30.82 -28.76 2.14
C LEU A 315 32.33 -28.55 2.19
N ASP A 316 32.84 -28.00 3.29
CA ASP A 316 34.29 -27.79 3.50
C ASP A 316 35.05 -29.12 3.47
N ALA A 317 34.52 -30.18 4.11
CA ALA A 317 35.09 -31.53 4.08
C ALA A 317 35.10 -32.14 2.67
N SER A 318 34.19 -31.70 1.79
CA SER A 318 34.05 -32.19 0.42
C SER A 318 34.88 -31.40 -0.59
N GLY A 319 35.55 -30.33 -0.17
CA GLY A 319 36.35 -29.47 -1.03
C GLY A 319 35.55 -28.66 -2.06
N ILE A 320 34.24 -28.47 -1.82
CA ILE A 320 33.36 -27.72 -2.73
C ILE A 320 33.47 -26.22 -2.45
N GLU A 321 33.55 -25.40 -3.49
CA GLU A 321 33.50 -23.95 -3.38
C GLU A 321 32.04 -23.49 -3.31
N TYR A 322 31.66 -22.90 -2.19
CA TYR A 322 30.30 -22.44 -1.92
C TYR A 322 30.30 -21.10 -1.18
N VAL A 323 29.11 -20.50 -1.13
CA VAL A 323 28.86 -19.32 -0.30
C VAL A 323 27.45 -19.37 0.28
N VAL A 324 27.34 -19.10 1.59
CA VAL A 324 26.07 -18.85 2.27
C VAL A 324 25.78 -17.35 2.17
N PHE A 325 24.73 -16.97 1.47
CA PHE A 325 24.39 -15.56 1.19
C PHE A 325 23.00 -15.24 1.72
N LYS A 326 22.67 -13.96 2.01
CA LYS A 326 21.35 -13.48 2.50
C LYS A 326 20.75 -14.15 3.77
N THR A 327 21.39 -15.18 4.30
CA THR A 327 20.96 -15.99 5.44
C THR A 327 21.52 -15.47 6.77
N ILE A 328 22.82 -15.17 6.84
CA ILE A 328 23.50 -14.78 8.08
C ILE A 328 23.43 -13.26 8.30
N ARG A 329 22.38 -12.82 8.99
CA ARG A 329 22.13 -11.40 9.28
C ARG A 329 23.16 -10.80 10.27
N PRO A 330 23.37 -9.48 10.27
CA PRO A 330 24.29 -8.81 11.22
C PRO A 330 23.71 -8.66 12.65
N TYR A 331 22.48 -9.13 12.85
CA TYR A 331 21.73 -9.20 14.10
C TYR A 331 21.08 -10.58 14.24
N ALA A 332 20.61 -10.93 15.44
CA ALA A 332 19.98 -12.23 15.68
C ALA A 332 18.60 -12.33 15.00
N ALA A 333 18.48 -13.26 14.06
CA ALA A 333 17.27 -13.55 13.33
C ALA A 333 17.31 -14.99 12.82
N VAL A 334 16.15 -15.62 12.74
CA VAL A 334 15.96 -16.94 12.13
C VAL A 334 15.39 -16.72 10.72
N PRO A 335 16.19 -16.86 9.65
CA PRO A 335 15.63 -16.91 8.30
C PRO A 335 14.84 -18.21 8.12
N GLY A 336 13.90 -18.23 7.16
CA GLY A 336 13.12 -19.43 6.87
C GLY A 336 13.91 -20.51 6.13
N ASP A 337 14.99 -20.11 5.45
CA ASP A 337 15.84 -20.92 4.59
C ASP A 337 17.32 -20.51 4.72
N VAL A 338 18.20 -21.48 4.48
CA VAL A 338 19.63 -21.29 4.25
C VAL A 338 19.87 -21.26 2.76
N ASP A 339 20.23 -20.10 2.25
CA ASP A 339 20.51 -19.86 0.85
C ASP A 339 21.98 -20.13 0.58
N LEU A 340 22.20 -21.13 -0.26
CA LEU A 340 23.51 -21.70 -0.52
C LEU A 340 23.78 -21.68 -2.02
N LEU A 341 24.87 -21.04 -2.43
CA LEU A 341 25.29 -20.99 -3.82
C LEU A 341 26.55 -21.81 -4.03
N ILE A 342 26.51 -22.75 -4.97
CA ILE A 342 27.69 -23.50 -5.43
C ILE A 342 28.40 -22.71 -6.53
N LEU A 343 29.66 -22.37 -6.29
CA LEU A 343 30.49 -21.54 -7.17
C LEU A 343 31.17 -22.34 -8.28
N ASP A 344 31.29 -23.65 -8.09
CA ASP A 344 31.80 -24.61 -9.07
C ASP A 344 30.82 -24.82 -10.24
N ASP A 345 31.16 -25.74 -11.15
CA ASP A 345 30.32 -26.09 -12.29
C ASP A 345 29.04 -26.85 -11.89
N TYR A 346 28.23 -27.16 -12.90
CA TYR A 346 26.93 -27.80 -12.70
C TYR A 346 27.04 -29.26 -12.21
N ASP A 347 28.12 -29.96 -12.53
CA ASP A 347 28.32 -31.34 -12.11
C ASP A 347 28.72 -31.39 -10.63
N VAL A 348 29.56 -30.45 -10.17
CA VAL A 348 29.83 -30.27 -8.74
C VAL A 348 28.58 -29.85 -7.97
N TYR A 349 27.73 -28.99 -8.56
CA TYR A 349 26.44 -28.65 -7.96
C TYR A 349 25.54 -29.88 -7.74
N LYS A 350 25.45 -30.79 -8.72
CA LYS A 350 24.72 -32.07 -8.52
C LYS A 350 25.36 -32.94 -7.45
N LYS A 351 26.69 -33.05 -7.47
CA LYS A 351 27.43 -33.81 -6.45
C LYS A 351 27.19 -33.25 -5.05
N SER A 352 27.07 -31.93 -4.90
CA SER A 352 26.77 -31.30 -3.61
C SER A 352 25.42 -31.75 -3.04
N TYR A 353 24.42 -31.97 -3.89
CA TYR A 353 23.12 -32.51 -3.48
C TYR A 353 23.22 -33.97 -3.02
N GLU A 354 24.00 -34.81 -3.72
CA GLU A 354 24.26 -36.20 -3.31
C GLU A 354 24.96 -36.25 -1.94
N ILE A 355 25.96 -35.40 -1.73
CA ILE A 355 26.68 -35.27 -0.45
C ILE A 355 25.72 -34.89 0.69
N PHE A 356 24.77 -34.00 0.45
CA PHE A 356 23.77 -33.68 1.47
C PHE A 356 22.86 -34.88 1.78
N HIS A 357 22.44 -35.65 0.77
CA HIS A 357 21.67 -36.88 1.03
C HIS A 357 22.46 -37.90 1.84
N GLU A 358 23.73 -38.10 1.53
CA GLU A 358 24.65 -38.97 2.28
C GLU A 358 24.84 -38.48 3.72
N ALA A 359 24.87 -37.15 3.92
CA ALA A 359 24.92 -36.53 5.25
C ALA A 359 23.57 -36.52 6.01
N GLY A 360 22.54 -37.20 5.47
CA GLY A 360 21.26 -37.44 6.13
C GLY A 360 20.17 -36.39 5.87
N TYR A 361 20.42 -35.41 5.00
CA TYR A 361 19.41 -34.43 4.58
C TYR A 361 18.37 -35.11 3.68
N LYS A 362 17.16 -34.57 3.61
CA LYS A 362 16.05 -35.12 2.81
C LYS A 362 15.51 -34.08 1.83
N ASP A 363 14.79 -34.53 0.82
CA ASP A 363 14.05 -33.62 -0.05
C ASP A 363 12.85 -33.03 0.68
N LYS A 364 12.55 -31.77 0.39
CA LYS A 364 11.31 -31.14 0.84
C LYS A 364 10.12 -31.66 0.02
N GLU A 365 9.11 -32.19 0.70
CA GLU A 365 7.88 -32.67 0.06
C GLU A 365 7.17 -31.55 -0.73
N GLY A 366 6.65 -31.89 -1.93
CA GLY A 366 5.93 -30.94 -2.77
C GLY A 366 6.80 -29.99 -3.62
N ALA A 367 8.13 -30.15 -3.63
CA ALA A 367 9.00 -29.41 -4.53
C ALA A 367 8.66 -29.70 -6.00
N VAL A 368 8.10 -28.71 -6.71
CA VAL A 368 7.87 -28.81 -8.15
C VAL A 368 9.22 -28.68 -8.86
N VAL A 369 9.76 -29.80 -9.34
CA VAL A 369 10.95 -29.81 -10.20
C VAL A 369 10.60 -29.12 -11.52
N SER A 370 10.96 -27.85 -11.68
CA SER A 370 10.84 -27.14 -12.95
C SER A 370 12.23 -26.85 -13.50
N GLY A 371 12.69 -27.65 -14.48
CA GLY A 371 13.95 -27.42 -15.17
C GLY A 371 15.17 -28.08 -14.52
N SER A 372 16.30 -27.35 -14.48
CA SER A 372 17.62 -27.80 -13.99
C SER A 372 17.84 -27.58 -12.49
N THR A 373 16.80 -27.17 -11.76
CA THR A 373 16.89 -26.86 -10.32
C THR A 373 16.54 -28.11 -9.51
N ILE A 374 17.36 -28.39 -8.51
CA ILE A 374 17.23 -29.54 -7.63
C ILE A 374 16.21 -29.19 -6.52
N PRO A 375 15.47 -30.15 -5.96
CA PRO A 375 14.57 -29.88 -4.83
C PRO A 375 15.28 -29.20 -3.65
N ASP A 376 14.55 -28.33 -2.94
CA ASP A 376 14.99 -27.82 -1.63
C ASP A 376 15.27 -29.00 -0.69
N LEU A 377 16.35 -28.93 0.07
CA LEU A 377 16.71 -29.94 1.06
C LEU A 377 16.20 -29.52 2.45
N ILE A 378 15.96 -30.48 3.33
CA ILE A 378 15.57 -30.27 4.72
C ILE A 378 16.50 -31.02 5.69
N ASP A 379 16.98 -30.29 6.70
CA ASP A 379 17.50 -30.89 7.94
C ASP A 379 16.33 -31.02 8.92
N ARG A 380 15.85 -32.24 9.16
CA ARG A 380 14.69 -32.48 10.03
C ARG A 380 15.00 -32.19 11.51
N ASP A 381 16.23 -32.43 11.94
CA ASP A 381 16.65 -32.24 13.33
C ASP A 381 16.75 -30.75 13.65
N ALA A 382 17.36 -29.99 12.74
CA ALA A 382 17.50 -28.55 12.89
C ALA A 382 16.24 -27.77 12.44
N LYS A 383 15.29 -28.43 11.76
CA LYS A 383 14.13 -27.82 11.07
C LYS A 383 14.56 -26.67 10.14
N ILE A 384 15.59 -26.92 9.33
CA ILE A 384 16.15 -25.95 8.40
C ILE A 384 15.88 -26.39 6.97
N ILE A 385 15.40 -25.48 6.13
CA ILE A 385 15.34 -25.65 4.68
C ILE A 385 16.63 -25.11 4.07
N ILE A 386 17.23 -25.86 3.15
CA ILE A 386 18.38 -25.44 2.36
C ILE A 386 17.90 -25.19 0.93
N ASP A 387 18.01 -23.93 0.51
CA ASP A 387 17.77 -23.48 -0.85
C ASP A 387 19.11 -23.55 -1.60
N LEU A 388 19.37 -24.72 -2.20
CA LEU A 388 20.62 -25.04 -2.88
C LEU A 388 20.56 -24.52 -4.33
N GLN A 389 21.41 -23.56 -4.65
CA GLN A 389 21.41 -22.84 -5.91
C GLN A 389 22.72 -23.02 -6.68
N TRP A 390 22.60 -23.20 -7.99
CA TRP A 390 23.75 -23.20 -8.90
C TRP A 390 23.97 -21.83 -9.56
N GLN A 391 22.93 -20.97 -9.57
CA GLN A 391 22.91 -19.59 -10.07
C GLN A 391 21.87 -18.75 -9.31
N LEU A 392 22.13 -17.43 -9.21
CA LEU A 392 21.14 -16.47 -8.72
C LEU A 392 20.20 -16.06 -9.85
N GLU A 393 19.18 -16.87 -10.08
CA GLU A 393 18.20 -16.66 -11.15
C GLU A 393 16.75 -16.57 -10.64
N LEU A 394 15.93 -15.82 -11.38
CA LEU A 394 14.48 -15.80 -11.24
C LEU A 394 13.88 -16.41 -12.50
N SER A 395 13.40 -17.65 -12.40
CA SER A 395 13.13 -18.49 -13.57
C SER A 395 14.39 -18.69 -14.43
N HIS A 396 14.54 -17.97 -15.54
CA HIS A 396 15.72 -18.01 -16.40
C HIS A 396 16.50 -16.70 -16.38
N LEU A 397 16.12 -15.75 -15.53
CA LEU A 397 16.73 -14.42 -15.47
C LEU A 397 17.79 -14.37 -14.39
N ILE A 398 19.06 -14.38 -14.78
CA ILE A 398 20.20 -14.29 -13.86
C ILE A 398 20.29 -12.85 -13.37
N TYR A 399 19.82 -12.57 -12.15
CA TYR A 399 19.82 -11.22 -11.60
C TYR A 399 21.18 -10.86 -10.96
N MET A 400 22.00 -11.85 -10.64
CA MET A 400 23.37 -11.64 -10.18
C MET A 400 24.30 -12.74 -10.71
N ASP A 401 25.43 -12.34 -11.28
CA ASP A 401 26.41 -13.29 -11.81
C ASP A 401 27.23 -13.94 -10.70
N LYS A 402 27.17 -15.26 -10.59
CA LYS A 402 27.90 -16.02 -9.57
C LYS A 402 29.41 -15.89 -9.70
N ASP A 403 29.92 -15.65 -10.91
CA ASP A 403 31.37 -15.51 -11.13
C ASP A 403 31.93 -14.29 -10.37
N LYS A 404 31.10 -13.29 -10.09
CA LYS A 404 31.47 -12.08 -9.34
C LYS A 404 31.62 -12.29 -7.83
N PHE A 405 31.30 -13.48 -7.33
CA PHE A 405 31.58 -13.87 -5.95
C PHE A 405 33.03 -14.32 -5.78
N ARG A 406 33.71 -14.74 -6.86
CA ARG A 406 35.12 -15.16 -6.77
C ARG A 406 36.00 -14.01 -6.30
N GLY A 407 36.82 -14.26 -5.29
CA GLY A 407 37.64 -13.22 -4.63
C GLY A 407 36.85 -12.29 -3.69
N ARG A 408 35.54 -12.49 -3.52
CA ARG A 408 34.66 -11.73 -2.63
C ARG A 408 33.92 -12.64 -1.63
N VAL A 409 34.54 -13.76 -1.27
CA VAL A 409 34.07 -14.66 -0.21
C VAL A 409 35.01 -14.54 0.99
N ILE A 410 34.42 -14.39 2.17
CA ILE A 410 35.13 -14.26 3.44
C ILE A 410 34.66 -15.32 4.43
N ASN A 411 35.54 -15.69 5.36
CA ASN A 411 35.19 -16.55 6.47
C ASN A 411 34.62 -15.70 7.61
N ARG A 412 33.32 -15.84 7.87
CA ARG A 412 32.64 -15.15 8.96
C ARG A 412 32.49 -16.08 10.16
N LYS A 413 32.89 -15.60 11.33
CA LYS A 413 32.70 -16.31 12.60
C LYS A 413 31.23 -16.22 13.02
N ILE A 414 30.62 -17.36 13.31
CA ILE A 414 29.30 -17.45 13.95
C ILE A 414 29.45 -18.08 15.35
N GLN A 415 28.79 -17.50 16.35
CA GLN A 415 28.81 -18.04 17.72
C GLN A 415 27.72 -19.12 17.83
N SER A 416 28.13 -20.39 17.73
CA SER A 416 27.23 -21.55 17.76
C SER A 416 27.78 -22.63 18.69
N GLY A 417 27.82 -22.37 20.00
CA GLY A 417 28.43 -23.26 21.01
C GLY A 417 29.96 -23.41 20.87
N ALA A 418 30.43 -23.87 19.72
CA ALA A 418 31.79 -23.82 19.20
C ALA A 418 31.96 -22.67 18.17
N GLU A 419 33.20 -22.22 17.97
CA GLU A 419 33.53 -21.21 16.95
C GLU A 419 33.47 -21.85 15.55
N VAL A 420 32.40 -21.58 14.81
CA VAL A 420 32.26 -22.06 13.42
C VAL A 420 32.52 -20.91 12.45
N ARG A 421 33.31 -21.19 11.41
CA ARG A 421 33.55 -20.27 10.29
C ARG A 421 32.65 -20.68 9.14
N VAL A 422 31.92 -19.72 8.59
CA VAL A 422 31.04 -19.92 7.43
C VAL A 422 31.50 -19.01 6.31
N LYS A 423 31.59 -19.55 5.09
CA LYS A 423 31.89 -18.77 3.87
C LYS A 423 30.69 -17.89 3.51
N THR A 424 30.83 -16.58 3.63
CA THR A 424 29.80 -15.58 3.25
C THR A 424 30.37 -14.57 2.24
N PRO A 425 29.54 -13.83 1.49
CA PRO A 425 30.05 -12.74 0.66
C PRO A 425 30.69 -11.64 1.51
N THR A 426 31.54 -10.83 0.90
CA THR A 426 31.97 -9.54 1.47
C THR A 426 30.75 -8.67 1.80
N PRO A 427 30.80 -7.81 2.84
CA PRO A 427 29.67 -6.97 3.25
C PRO A 427 29.05 -6.16 2.10
N GLU A 428 29.88 -5.65 1.21
CA GLU A 428 29.51 -4.89 0.01
C GLU A 428 28.67 -5.72 -0.95
N LEU A 429 29.13 -6.94 -1.25
CA LEU A 429 28.43 -7.86 -2.14
C LEU A 429 27.14 -8.39 -1.50
N ASP A 430 27.16 -8.73 -0.22
CA ASP A 430 25.97 -9.21 0.51
C ASP A 430 24.86 -8.15 0.53
N LEU A 431 25.19 -6.87 0.75
CA LEU A 431 24.21 -5.79 0.65
C LEU A 431 23.66 -5.63 -0.77
N GLY A 432 24.51 -5.75 -1.80
CA GLY A 432 24.07 -5.77 -3.19
C GLY A 432 23.04 -6.87 -3.46
N ILE A 433 23.29 -8.07 -2.94
CA ILE A 433 22.38 -9.22 -3.05
C ILE A 433 21.06 -8.97 -2.33
N VAL A 434 21.11 -8.47 -1.08
CA VAL A 434 19.91 -8.14 -0.29
C VAL A 434 19.03 -7.13 -1.04
N ILE A 435 19.63 -6.10 -1.62
CA ILE A 435 18.92 -5.05 -2.38
C ILE A 435 18.23 -5.64 -3.61
N ILE A 436 18.97 -6.31 -4.49
CA ILE A 436 18.40 -6.82 -5.74
C ILE A 436 17.35 -7.91 -5.46
N HIS A 437 17.58 -8.76 -4.46
CA HIS A 437 16.64 -9.80 -4.07
C HIS A 437 15.32 -9.23 -3.56
N SER A 438 15.36 -8.16 -2.73
CA SER A 438 14.14 -7.47 -2.29
C SER A 438 13.31 -6.96 -3.48
N LEU A 439 13.98 -6.47 -4.52
CA LEU A 439 13.33 -5.94 -5.70
C LEU A 439 12.74 -7.04 -6.60
N THR A 440 13.48 -8.13 -6.83
CA THR A 440 12.98 -9.29 -7.61
C THR A 440 11.74 -9.91 -6.96
N GLU A 441 11.68 -9.84 -5.63
CA GLU A 441 10.56 -10.31 -4.82
C GLU A 441 9.42 -9.28 -4.68
N TYR A 442 9.55 -8.10 -5.29
CA TYR A 442 8.61 -6.97 -5.23
C TYR A 442 8.33 -6.44 -3.81
N LEU A 443 9.16 -6.77 -2.83
CA LEU A 443 8.86 -6.59 -1.42
C LEU A 443 10.08 -6.08 -0.64
N TYR A 444 9.89 -4.99 0.09
CA TYR A 444 10.83 -4.42 1.05
C TYR A 444 10.32 -4.70 2.47
N LEU A 445 11.11 -5.43 3.27
CA LEU A 445 10.83 -5.75 4.67
C LEU A 445 11.72 -4.92 5.59
N LEU A 446 11.27 -4.78 6.84
CA LEU A 446 12.13 -4.20 7.89
C LEU A 446 13.36 -5.08 8.19
N GLY A 447 13.33 -6.36 7.82
CA GLY A 447 14.51 -7.21 7.84
C GLY A 447 15.63 -6.67 6.94
N GLU A 448 15.33 -6.31 5.69
CA GLU A 448 16.34 -5.73 4.80
C GLU A 448 16.78 -4.35 5.27
N TYR A 449 15.85 -3.54 5.81
CA TYR A 449 16.17 -2.27 6.47
C TYR A 449 17.24 -2.44 7.55
N TYR A 450 17.04 -3.36 8.51
CA TYR A 450 18.01 -3.58 9.58
C TYR A 450 19.30 -4.25 9.08
N SER A 451 19.23 -5.17 8.12
CA SER A 451 20.45 -5.76 7.54
C SER A 451 21.33 -4.68 6.93
N PHE A 452 20.73 -3.74 6.19
CA PHE A 452 21.43 -2.61 5.62
C PHE A 452 22.02 -1.68 6.68
N LEU A 453 21.22 -1.24 7.66
CA LEU A 453 21.72 -0.31 8.69
C LEU A 453 22.84 -0.88 9.55
N TYR A 454 22.71 -2.12 10.02
CA TYR A 454 23.74 -2.74 10.87
C TYR A 454 25.04 -2.99 10.12
N THR A 455 24.97 -3.37 8.84
CA THR A 455 26.16 -3.52 8.01
C THR A 455 26.79 -2.15 7.72
N LEU A 456 25.99 -1.17 7.29
CA LEU A 456 26.48 0.19 7.00
C LEU A 456 27.10 0.87 8.22
N ALA A 457 26.56 0.65 9.42
CA ALA A 457 27.12 1.19 10.65
C ALA A 457 28.57 0.73 10.89
N ARG A 458 28.91 -0.48 10.45
CA ARG A 458 30.25 -1.08 10.61
C ARG A 458 31.22 -0.70 9.48
N MET A 459 30.72 -0.28 8.32
CA MET A 459 31.54 0.08 7.17
C MET A 459 32.25 1.43 7.37
N ASN A 460 33.51 1.54 6.96
CA ASN A 460 34.21 2.81 6.77
C ASN A 460 33.88 3.42 5.39
N GLU A 461 34.33 4.65 5.11
CA GLU A 461 34.03 5.33 3.84
C GLU A 461 34.59 4.59 2.61
N GLY A 462 35.76 3.95 2.72
CA GLY A 462 36.34 3.14 1.65
C GLY A 462 35.52 1.89 1.34
N GLU A 463 35.00 1.22 2.37
CA GLU A 463 34.07 0.08 2.23
C GLU A 463 32.73 0.52 1.63
N ILE A 464 32.24 1.72 1.97
CA ILE A 464 31.04 2.30 1.33
C ILE A 464 31.30 2.60 -0.15
N ASP A 465 32.49 3.08 -0.50
CA ASP A 465 32.88 3.35 -1.88
C ASP A 465 32.98 2.06 -2.70
N GLU A 466 33.55 0.99 -2.13
CA GLU A 466 33.56 -0.35 -2.74
C GLU A 466 32.13 -0.89 -2.86
N PHE A 467 31.26 -0.69 -1.87
CA PHE A 467 29.83 -1.02 -1.99
C PHE A 467 29.18 -0.34 -3.19
N VAL A 468 29.39 0.97 -3.36
CA VAL A 468 28.87 1.69 -4.54
C VAL A 468 29.50 1.17 -5.84
N ALA A 469 30.77 0.77 -5.84
CA ALA A 469 31.43 0.16 -6.99
C ALA A 469 30.79 -1.20 -7.35
N VAL A 470 30.56 -2.06 -6.37
CA VAL A 470 29.86 -3.35 -6.52
C VAL A 470 28.46 -3.15 -7.13
N LEU A 471 27.71 -2.14 -6.69
CA LEU A 471 26.39 -1.84 -7.27
C LEU A 471 26.48 -1.48 -8.76
N LYS A 472 27.43 -0.63 -9.14
CA LYS A 472 27.65 -0.19 -10.53
C LYS A 472 28.15 -1.33 -11.42
N GLU A 473 29.04 -2.16 -10.90
CA GLU A 473 29.56 -3.36 -11.58
C GLU A 473 28.43 -4.37 -11.87
N ASN A 474 27.49 -4.49 -10.95
CA ASN A 474 26.34 -5.38 -11.04
C ASN A 474 25.12 -4.79 -11.75
N LYS A 475 25.17 -3.52 -12.16
CA LYS A 475 24.08 -2.81 -12.81
C LYS A 475 22.80 -2.77 -11.96
N ILE A 476 22.97 -2.65 -10.64
CA ILE A 476 21.90 -2.61 -9.63
C ILE A 476 21.77 -1.25 -8.94
N THR A 477 22.22 -0.18 -9.60
CA THR A 477 22.28 1.17 -9.03
C THR A 477 20.88 1.76 -8.85
N ALA A 478 19.94 1.51 -9.78
CA ALA A 478 18.56 1.95 -9.70
C ALA A 478 17.78 1.26 -8.56
N ALA A 479 17.98 -0.05 -8.38
CA ALA A 479 17.47 -0.81 -7.24
C ALA A 479 17.98 -0.21 -5.93
N ALA A 480 19.30 -0.04 -5.80
CA ALA A 480 19.93 0.50 -4.61
C ALA A 480 19.46 1.92 -4.30
N LYS A 481 19.39 2.80 -5.30
CA LYS A 481 18.86 4.16 -5.14
C LYS A 481 17.46 4.15 -4.52
N SER A 482 16.58 3.27 -4.99
CA SER A 482 15.21 3.14 -4.49
C SER A 482 15.18 2.58 -3.07
N PHE A 483 15.95 1.51 -2.82
CA PHE A 483 16.09 0.87 -1.51
C PHE A 483 16.60 1.84 -0.43
N VAL A 484 17.69 2.54 -0.72
CA VAL A 484 18.34 3.47 0.21
C VAL A 484 17.45 4.68 0.48
N SER A 485 16.70 5.16 -0.53
CA SER A 485 15.73 6.25 -0.34
C SER A 485 14.58 5.85 0.58
N ILE A 486 14.07 4.62 0.46
CA ILE A 486 13.07 4.06 1.39
C ILE A 486 13.65 3.96 2.80
N THR A 487 14.88 3.43 2.91
CA THR A 487 15.60 3.29 4.20
C THR A 487 15.73 4.64 4.89
N ALA A 488 16.18 5.66 4.17
CA ALA A 488 16.35 7.02 4.69
C ALA A 488 15.02 7.63 5.14
N SER A 489 13.96 7.49 4.33
CA SER A 489 12.61 7.97 4.70
C SER A 489 12.10 7.32 5.98
N LEU A 490 12.32 6.00 6.15
CA LEU A 490 11.92 5.28 7.34
C LEU A 490 12.72 5.71 8.57
N HIS A 491 14.04 5.84 8.43
CA HIS A 491 14.91 6.23 9.52
C HIS A 491 14.62 7.67 9.98
N GLU A 492 14.44 8.60 9.05
CA GLU A 492 14.05 9.98 9.34
C GLU A 492 12.70 10.04 10.07
N ALA A 493 11.68 9.33 9.56
CA ALA A 493 10.36 9.32 10.19
C ALA A 493 10.35 8.67 11.59
N ALA A 494 11.12 7.60 11.79
CA ALA A 494 11.17 6.89 13.06
C ALA A 494 12.06 7.59 14.10
N HIS A 495 13.19 8.15 13.68
CA HIS A 495 14.23 8.61 14.60
C HIS A 495 14.52 10.11 14.53
N GLY A 496 13.97 10.83 13.54
CA GLY A 496 14.09 12.27 13.36
C GLY A 496 15.38 12.72 12.66
N VAL A 497 16.15 11.79 12.10
CA VAL A 497 17.48 12.07 11.51
C VAL A 497 17.79 11.04 10.41
N ILE A 498 18.63 11.42 9.45
CA ILE A 498 19.28 10.49 8.51
C ILE A 498 20.76 10.39 8.94
N PRO A 499 21.31 9.20 9.22
CA PRO A 499 22.70 9.07 9.67
C PRO A 499 23.70 9.53 8.60
N GLU A 500 24.84 10.10 9.00
CA GLU A 500 25.88 10.63 8.08
C GLU A 500 26.34 9.59 7.05
N LYS A 501 26.60 8.34 7.46
CA LYS A 501 26.95 7.26 6.52
C LYS A 501 25.85 6.97 5.51
N LEU A 502 24.58 7.11 5.91
CA LEU A 502 23.43 6.95 5.01
C LEU A 502 23.30 8.13 4.05
N GLU A 503 23.53 9.35 4.52
CA GLU A 503 23.61 10.54 3.67
C GLU A 503 24.75 10.44 2.66
N TYR A 504 25.90 9.91 3.07
CA TYR A 504 27.05 9.67 2.20
C TYR A 504 26.70 8.72 1.05
N VAL A 505 26.04 7.58 1.34
CA VAL A 505 25.53 6.66 0.30
C VAL A 505 24.52 7.36 -0.61
N LEU A 506 23.59 8.14 -0.05
CA LEU A 506 22.62 8.92 -0.83
C LEU A 506 23.29 9.97 -1.73
N GLY A 507 24.39 10.60 -1.28
CA GLY A 507 25.17 11.54 -2.09
C GLY A 507 25.77 10.87 -3.33
N ARG A 508 26.15 9.59 -3.23
CA ARG A 508 26.74 8.82 -4.33
C ARG A 508 25.71 8.20 -5.28
N LEU A 509 24.54 7.79 -4.78
CA LEU A 509 23.48 7.13 -5.58
C LEU A 509 22.37 8.09 -6.03
N GLY A 510 22.19 9.20 -5.32
CA GLY A 510 21.06 10.11 -5.41
C GLY A 510 19.82 9.62 -4.66
N TYR A 511 18.77 10.43 -4.69
CA TYR A 511 17.49 10.15 -4.01
C TYR A 511 16.35 9.85 -5.00
N GLU A 512 15.57 8.79 -4.78
CA GLU A 512 14.41 8.40 -5.59
C GLU A 512 13.10 8.87 -4.95
N LYS A 513 12.71 10.11 -5.27
CA LYS A 513 11.55 10.79 -4.69
C LYS A 513 10.23 10.02 -4.88
N ARG A 514 10.06 9.33 -6.00
CA ARG A 514 8.78 8.65 -6.30
C ARG A 514 8.56 7.44 -5.39
N GLU A 515 9.56 6.58 -5.24
CA GLU A 515 9.41 5.38 -4.43
C GLU A 515 9.37 5.72 -2.93
N ALA A 516 10.22 6.64 -2.47
CA ALA A 516 10.15 7.19 -1.12
C ALA A 516 8.79 7.85 -0.83
N GLY A 517 8.28 8.67 -1.76
CA GLY A 517 6.97 9.30 -1.65
C GLY A 517 5.84 8.28 -1.50
N ARG A 518 5.91 7.11 -2.18
CA ARG A 518 4.90 6.04 -2.02
C ARG A 518 4.90 5.42 -0.64
N VAL A 519 6.05 5.34 0.02
CA VAL A 519 6.13 4.86 1.41
C VAL A 519 5.43 5.87 2.32
N LEU A 520 5.70 7.17 2.14
CA LEU A 520 5.05 8.24 2.90
C LEU A 520 3.54 8.30 2.64
N GLU A 521 3.10 8.22 1.38
CA GLU A 521 1.68 8.21 0.98
C GLU A 521 0.92 7.00 1.55
N ASN A 522 1.61 5.88 1.73
CA ASN A 522 1.08 4.68 2.36
C ASN A 522 1.38 4.64 3.87
N GLU A 523 1.70 5.80 4.45
CA GLU A 523 1.94 6.02 5.87
C GLU A 523 2.95 5.02 6.45
N PHE A 524 4.03 4.71 5.72
CA PHE A 524 5.09 3.80 6.15
C PHE A 524 4.63 2.37 6.48
N LYS A 525 3.49 1.92 5.95
CA LYS A 525 3.03 0.55 6.16
C LYS A 525 4.03 -0.48 5.60
N MET A 526 4.42 -1.43 6.44
CA MET A 526 5.34 -2.53 6.11
C MET A 526 4.67 -3.91 6.17
N PRO A 527 5.09 -4.89 5.34
CA PRO A 527 6.03 -4.78 4.21
C PRO A 527 5.62 -3.79 3.12
N HIS A 528 6.60 -3.10 2.51
CA HIS A 528 6.37 -2.17 1.40
C HIS A 528 6.53 -2.86 0.05
N ARG A 529 5.72 -2.48 -0.94
CA ARG A 529 5.78 -3.05 -2.29
C ARG A 529 6.38 -2.08 -3.29
N TYR A 530 7.47 -2.50 -3.92
CA TYR A 530 8.09 -1.76 -5.00
C TYR A 530 7.13 -1.51 -6.16
N SER A 531 7.24 -0.34 -6.79
CA SER A 531 6.40 -0.02 -7.94
C SER A 531 6.81 -0.83 -9.17
N ALA A 532 5.85 -1.05 -10.07
CA ALA A 532 6.13 -1.61 -11.39
C ALA A 532 7.23 -0.83 -12.13
N SER A 533 7.20 0.50 -12.00
CA SER A 533 8.17 1.40 -12.62
C SER A 533 9.57 1.24 -12.03
N THR A 534 9.69 1.02 -10.72
CA THR A 534 10.99 0.81 -10.07
C THR A 534 11.61 -0.50 -10.53
N VAL A 535 10.84 -1.57 -10.59
CA VAL A 535 11.32 -2.86 -11.13
C VAL A 535 11.67 -2.74 -12.61
N ALA A 536 10.85 -2.06 -13.42
CA ALA A 536 11.14 -1.87 -14.83
C ALA A 536 12.42 -1.04 -15.09
N LYS A 537 12.67 -0.02 -14.26
CA LYS A 537 13.88 0.81 -14.32
C LYS A 537 15.12 -0.02 -14.02
N GLU A 538 15.05 -0.89 -13.02
CA GLU A 538 16.14 -1.81 -12.70
C GLU A 538 16.38 -2.81 -13.84
N ILE A 539 15.32 -3.44 -14.38
CA ILE A 539 15.46 -4.36 -15.52
C ILE A 539 16.15 -3.66 -16.70
N LEU A 540 15.82 -2.39 -16.97
CA LEU A 540 16.47 -1.61 -18.02
C LEU A 540 17.97 -1.40 -17.75
N GLU A 541 18.37 -1.15 -16.50
CA GLU A 541 19.78 -1.03 -16.11
C GLU A 541 20.51 -2.38 -16.27
N LYS A 542 19.89 -3.48 -15.82
CA LYS A 542 20.40 -4.85 -15.96
C LYS A 542 20.59 -5.28 -17.40
N MET A 543 19.82 -4.74 -18.36
CA MET A 543 20.07 -4.97 -19.79
C MET A 543 21.44 -4.44 -20.26
N GLY A 544 22.14 -3.61 -19.47
CA GLY A 544 23.53 -3.27 -19.72
C GLY A 544 24.51 -4.43 -19.48
N GLU A 545 24.12 -5.45 -18.70
CA GLU A 545 24.97 -6.57 -18.33
C GLU A 545 24.86 -7.73 -19.35
N ARG A 546 26.01 -8.27 -19.78
CA ARG A 546 26.05 -9.34 -20.80
C ARG A 546 25.38 -10.64 -20.34
N ARG A 547 25.61 -11.06 -19.09
CA ARG A 547 25.03 -12.28 -18.51
C ARG A 547 23.52 -12.19 -18.41
N PHE A 548 23.00 -11.12 -17.81
CA PHE A 548 21.57 -10.84 -17.74
C PHE A 548 20.92 -10.78 -19.12
N ARG A 549 21.51 -10.07 -20.10
CA ARG A 549 20.97 -10.02 -21.47
C ARG A 549 20.86 -11.38 -22.13
N ARG A 550 21.88 -12.23 -21.97
CA ARG A 550 21.87 -13.59 -22.50
C ARG A 550 20.75 -14.41 -21.87
N SER A 551 20.63 -14.34 -20.54
CA SER A 551 19.60 -15.09 -19.80
C SER A 551 18.19 -14.58 -20.14
N ALA A 552 18.01 -13.27 -20.32
CA ALA A 552 16.78 -12.67 -20.81
C ALA A 552 16.40 -13.18 -22.21
N GLY A 553 17.38 -13.32 -23.12
CA GLY A 553 17.18 -13.94 -24.43
C GLY A 553 16.71 -15.40 -24.33
N VAL A 554 17.33 -16.19 -23.44
CA VAL A 554 16.89 -17.56 -23.15
C VAL A 554 15.46 -17.57 -22.62
N GLN A 555 15.12 -16.66 -21.70
CA GLN A 555 13.76 -16.53 -21.18
C GLN A 555 12.75 -16.19 -22.29
N MET A 556 13.08 -15.26 -23.21
CA MET A 556 12.21 -14.93 -24.34
C MET A 556 11.93 -16.13 -25.24
N VAL A 557 12.95 -16.95 -25.54
CA VAL A 557 12.78 -18.18 -26.31
C VAL A 557 11.91 -19.20 -25.56
N LYS A 558 12.17 -19.39 -24.27
CA LYS A 558 11.39 -20.30 -23.41
C LYS A 558 9.93 -19.83 -23.27
N MET A 559 9.69 -18.51 -23.29
CA MET A 559 8.37 -17.90 -23.30
C MET A 559 7.60 -18.15 -24.61
N LEU A 560 8.17 -18.76 -25.65
CA LEU A 560 7.35 -19.26 -26.77
C LEU A 560 6.39 -20.38 -26.35
N ASN A 561 6.63 -21.02 -25.19
CA ASN A 561 5.72 -22.01 -24.61
C ASN A 561 4.59 -21.33 -23.81
N PRO A 562 3.30 -21.45 -24.24
CA PRO A 562 2.18 -20.80 -23.55
C PRO A 562 1.97 -21.28 -22.12
N ARG A 563 2.34 -22.53 -21.80
CA ARG A 563 2.26 -23.07 -20.43
C ARG A 563 3.25 -22.37 -19.50
N LEU A 564 4.47 -22.14 -19.98
CA LEU A 564 5.50 -21.43 -19.22
C LEU A 564 5.14 -19.95 -19.03
N ILE A 565 4.62 -19.26 -20.07
CA ILE A 565 4.12 -17.88 -19.91
C ILE A 565 3.05 -17.81 -18.82
N LYS A 566 2.06 -18.71 -18.86
CA LYS A 566 0.98 -18.73 -17.88
C LYS A 566 1.52 -18.94 -16.46
N TYR A 567 2.49 -19.83 -16.28
CA TYR A 567 3.18 -20.06 -15.02
C TYR A 567 3.92 -18.81 -14.51
N LEU A 568 4.76 -18.19 -15.35
CA LEU A 568 5.53 -16.99 -14.99
C LEU A 568 4.63 -15.78 -14.67
N ILE A 569 3.54 -15.59 -15.43
CA ILE A 569 2.54 -14.56 -15.11
C ILE A 569 1.89 -14.87 -13.75
N GLY A 570 1.63 -16.15 -13.47
CA GLY A 570 1.16 -16.63 -12.17
C GLY A 570 2.11 -16.21 -11.05
N GLU A 571 3.39 -16.56 -11.14
CA GLU A 571 4.42 -16.19 -10.16
C GLU A 571 4.53 -14.68 -9.96
N VAL A 572 4.54 -13.88 -11.04
CA VAL A 572 4.61 -12.41 -10.94
C VAL A 572 3.37 -11.85 -10.25
N VAL A 573 2.19 -12.40 -10.55
CA VAL A 573 0.94 -11.99 -9.88
C VAL A 573 0.94 -12.39 -8.42
N GLU A 574 1.46 -13.56 -8.09
CA GLU A 574 1.58 -14.08 -6.72
C GLU A 574 2.57 -13.26 -5.90
N ARG A 575 3.81 -13.06 -6.37
CA ARG A 575 4.82 -12.19 -5.74
C ARG A 575 4.29 -10.79 -5.50
N ARG A 576 3.47 -10.27 -6.42
CA ARG A 576 2.78 -8.99 -6.24
C ARG A 576 1.69 -9.01 -5.20
N ARG A 577 1.00 -10.14 -4.98
CA ARG A 577 -0.18 -10.25 -4.08
C ARG A 577 0.14 -10.71 -2.67
N ARG A 578 1.16 -11.54 -2.48
CA ARG A 578 1.51 -12.13 -1.18
C ARG A 578 1.81 -11.05 -0.13
N GLU A 579 1.27 -11.15 1.08
CA GLU A 579 1.40 -10.09 2.09
C GLU A 579 2.75 -10.11 2.84
N TYR A 580 3.37 -11.27 2.98
CA TYR A 580 4.68 -11.45 3.62
C TYR A 580 5.25 -12.83 3.23
N TYR A 581 6.47 -13.13 3.69
CA TYR A 581 7.21 -14.35 3.34
C TYR A 581 7.30 -15.26 4.57
N LEU A 582 6.57 -16.37 4.58
CA LEU A 582 6.87 -17.52 5.45
C LEU A 582 6.99 -18.75 4.54
N LYS A 583 8.19 -19.33 4.48
CA LYS A 583 8.35 -20.74 4.13
C LYS A 583 8.23 -21.46 5.47
N GLU A 584 7.06 -22.02 5.77
CA GLU A 584 6.91 -22.86 6.95
C GLU A 584 7.59 -24.20 6.69
N VAL A 585 8.22 -24.74 7.73
CA VAL A 585 8.65 -26.13 7.80
C VAL A 585 7.45 -26.88 8.36
N GLU A 586 6.61 -27.43 7.49
CA GLU A 586 5.59 -28.40 7.91
C GLU A 586 6.25 -29.72 8.32
#